data_AF-A0A1W9RJ63-F1
#
_entry.id   AF-A0A1W9RJ63-F1
#
_cell.length_a   1.000
_cell.length_b   1.000
_cell.length_c   1.000
_cell.angle_alpha   90.00
_cell.angle_beta   90.00
_cell.angle_gamma   90.00
#
_symmetry.space_group_name_H-M   'P 1'
#
loop_
_entity.id
_entity.type
_entity.pdbx_description
1 polymer ?
#
loop_
_entity_poly.entity_id
_entity_poly.type
_entity_poly.pdbx_seq_one_letter_code
_entity_poly.pdbx_strand_id
1 'polypeptide(L)'
;MLTFSSFLKKLKISIDFLIKKDKLSNYAFIQLNEHLFYQMTHRKNMEFETIITHNDLDGIVSAAICSYVFGIDRIKFAGPNDIANADITITSNDIVCDLPYPLECGLWFDHHEGNLEELRYRNIDANEIPGKFDLKPSCARVVYDYFREQQPLPEYFEELVRETDIIDSFEYVSLDDWQKETPAKIIDSTIRLQTEQYKQKMNYLKKLVFLLRDNPIQQVIQSDEIQERYQYYLQEEQNILQILRQNSSFLKQDENQEMIILDFSGFSRPPRI
;
A
#
# COMPACT_ATOMS: atom_id res chain seq x y z
N MET A 1 -19.79 -11.05 -25.51
CA MET A 1 -21.02 -10.76 -24.75
C MET A 1 -21.71 -12.06 -24.37
N LEU A 2 -21.46 -12.57 -23.16
CA LEU A 2 -22.34 -13.55 -22.54
C LEU A 2 -23.51 -12.77 -21.95
N THR A 3 -24.73 -13.01 -22.43
CA THR A 3 -25.92 -12.34 -21.90
C THR A 3 -26.12 -12.74 -20.43
N PHE A 4 -26.58 -11.83 -19.59
CA PHE A 4 -26.88 -12.05 -18.16
C PHE A 4 -27.72 -13.32 -17.92
N SER A 5 -28.62 -13.64 -18.86
CA SER A 5 -29.42 -14.87 -18.91
C SER A 5 -28.58 -16.16 -19.02
N SER A 6 -27.48 -16.13 -19.76
CA SER A 6 -26.55 -17.26 -19.92
C SER A 6 -25.76 -17.55 -18.64
N PHE A 7 -25.33 -16.50 -17.93
CA PHE A 7 -24.65 -16.61 -16.64
C PHE A 7 -25.58 -17.18 -15.57
N LEU A 8 -26.80 -16.65 -15.46
CA LEU A 8 -27.82 -17.13 -14.54
C LEU A 8 -28.19 -18.60 -14.78
N LYS A 9 -28.28 -19.04 -16.05
CA LYS A 9 -28.51 -20.46 -16.37
C LYS A 9 -27.35 -21.36 -15.92
N LYS A 10 -26.10 -20.94 -16.11
CA LYS A 10 -24.92 -21.70 -15.65
C LYS A 10 -24.82 -21.77 -14.13
N LEU A 11 -25.16 -20.68 -13.44
CA LEU A 11 -25.20 -20.62 -11.99
C LEU A 11 -26.29 -21.57 -11.46
N LYS A 12 -27.49 -21.53 -12.04
CA LYS A 12 -28.62 -22.40 -11.66
C LYS A 12 -28.31 -23.88 -11.83
N ILE A 13 -27.64 -24.26 -12.93
CA ILE A 13 -27.20 -25.64 -13.18
C ILE A 13 -26.15 -26.10 -12.16
N SER A 14 -25.22 -25.22 -11.75
CA SER A 14 -24.22 -25.55 -10.72
C SER A 14 -24.84 -25.66 -9.32
N ILE A 15 -25.87 -24.87 -9.04
CA ILE A 15 -26.63 -24.89 -7.78
C ILE A 15 -27.42 -26.20 -7.63
N ASP A 16 -28.10 -26.66 -8.69
CA ASP A 16 -28.81 -27.95 -8.68
C ASP A 16 -27.85 -29.14 -8.45
N PHE A 17 -26.60 -29.01 -8.87
CA PHE A 17 -25.55 -30.00 -8.65
C PHE A 17 -25.03 -30.01 -7.20
N LEU A 18 -24.93 -28.85 -6.57
CA LEU A 18 -24.50 -28.70 -5.16
C LEU A 18 -25.60 -29.10 -4.17
N ILE A 19 -26.86 -28.79 -4.45
CA ILE A 19 -28.01 -29.17 -3.60
C ILE A 19 -28.18 -30.70 -3.52
N LYS A 20 -27.75 -31.44 -4.56
CA LYS A 20 -27.77 -32.91 -4.52
C LYS A 20 -26.72 -33.53 -3.60
N LYS A 21 -25.72 -32.78 -3.15
CA LYS A 21 -24.56 -33.36 -2.44
C LYS A 21 -24.55 -33.15 -0.93
N ASP A 22 -25.24 -32.16 -0.38
CA ASP A 22 -25.29 -31.96 1.07
C ASP A 22 -26.65 -31.47 1.56
N LYS A 23 -27.13 -32.07 2.66
CA LYS A 23 -28.37 -31.73 3.36
C LYS A 23 -28.24 -30.41 4.13
N LEU A 24 -27.93 -29.31 3.45
CA LEU A 24 -28.06 -27.97 4.03
C LEU A 24 -29.49 -27.48 3.83
N SER A 25 -30.17 -27.13 4.93
CA SER A 25 -31.57 -26.70 4.91
C SER A 25 -31.75 -25.47 4.01
N ASN A 26 -32.66 -25.58 3.04
CA ASN A 26 -32.98 -24.56 2.03
C ASN A 26 -33.11 -23.12 2.57
N TYR A 27 -33.54 -22.95 3.82
CA TYR A 27 -33.76 -21.62 4.41
C TYR A 27 -32.47 -20.83 4.68
N ALA A 28 -31.42 -21.45 5.22
CA ALA A 28 -30.17 -20.77 5.52
C ALA A 28 -29.40 -20.37 4.25
N PHE A 29 -29.49 -21.20 3.20
CA PHE A 29 -28.83 -20.95 1.92
C PHE A 29 -29.50 -19.83 1.12
N ILE A 30 -30.84 -19.71 1.20
CA ILE A 30 -31.59 -18.64 0.54
C ILE A 30 -31.31 -17.29 1.23
N GLN A 31 -31.23 -17.25 2.57
CA GLN A 31 -30.97 -16.00 3.32
C GLN A 31 -29.56 -15.44 3.09
N LEU A 32 -28.53 -16.31 3.06
CA LEU A 32 -27.16 -15.92 2.72
C LEU A 32 -27.07 -15.38 1.28
N ASN A 33 -27.77 -16.01 0.34
CA ASN A 33 -27.77 -15.58 -1.06
C ASN A 33 -28.60 -14.31 -1.29
N GLU A 34 -29.70 -14.09 -0.58
CA GLU A 34 -30.43 -12.82 -0.67
C GLU A 34 -29.65 -11.67 -0.03
N HIS A 35 -28.91 -11.90 1.07
CA HIS A 35 -28.06 -10.87 1.67
C HIS A 35 -26.85 -10.55 0.78
N LEU A 36 -26.17 -11.56 0.22
CA LEU A 36 -25.11 -11.34 -0.78
C LEU A 36 -25.66 -10.66 -2.04
N PHE A 37 -26.81 -11.09 -2.56
CA PHE A 37 -27.41 -10.51 -3.75
C PHE A 37 -27.91 -9.08 -3.48
N TYR A 38 -28.42 -8.79 -2.27
CA TYR A 38 -28.78 -7.44 -1.85
C TYR A 38 -27.55 -6.55 -1.73
N GLN A 39 -26.44 -7.02 -1.14
CA GLN A 39 -25.17 -6.29 -1.12
C GLN A 39 -24.58 -6.07 -2.53
N MET A 40 -24.74 -7.05 -3.43
CA MET A 40 -24.31 -6.95 -4.83
C MET A 40 -25.19 -6.04 -5.69
N THR A 41 -26.47 -5.84 -5.33
CA THR A 41 -27.44 -5.05 -6.12
C THR A 41 -27.75 -3.66 -5.55
N HIS A 42 -27.50 -3.42 -4.26
CA HIS A 42 -27.73 -2.13 -3.59
C HIS A 42 -26.45 -1.29 -3.35
N ARG A 43 -25.27 -1.78 -3.74
CA ARG A 43 -24.21 -0.84 -4.13
C ARG A 43 -24.68 -0.14 -5.39
N LYS A 44 -25.32 1.03 -5.24
CA LYS A 44 -25.23 2.07 -6.28
C LYS A 44 -23.77 2.06 -6.75
N ASN A 45 -23.54 1.90 -8.05
CA ASN A 45 -22.23 1.99 -8.69
C ASN A 45 -21.50 3.26 -8.23
N MET A 46 -20.82 3.20 -7.09
CA MET A 46 -19.71 4.09 -6.77
C MET A 46 -18.57 3.48 -7.57
N GLU A 47 -18.53 3.77 -8.86
CA GLU A 47 -17.39 3.44 -9.69
C GLU A 47 -16.29 4.40 -9.29
N PHE A 48 -15.50 4.02 -8.29
CA PHE A 48 -14.26 4.70 -7.99
C PHE A 48 -13.37 4.64 -9.23
N GLU A 49 -12.76 5.76 -9.59
CA GLU A 49 -12.01 5.92 -10.84
C GLU A 49 -10.50 5.94 -10.62
N THR A 50 -10.04 6.49 -9.49
CA THR A 50 -8.61 6.69 -9.20
C THR A 50 -8.28 6.26 -7.79
N ILE A 51 -7.08 5.70 -7.63
CA ILE A 51 -6.43 5.56 -6.32
C ILE A 51 -5.32 6.60 -6.23
N ILE A 52 -5.40 7.45 -5.21
CA ILE A 52 -4.41 8.47 -4.87
C ILE A 52 -3.71 8.00 -3.61
N THR A 53 -2.39 7.83 -3.66
CA THR A 53 -1.66 7.18 -2.57
C THR A 53 -0.24 7.75 -2.42
N HIS A 54 0.39 7.51 -1.28
CA HIS A 54 1.80 7.81 -1.08
C HIS A 54 2.71 6.92 -1.94
N ASN A 55 3.95 7.34 -2.15
CA ASN A 55 4.85 6.74 -3.15
C ASN A 55 5.93 5.80 -2.58
N ASP A 56 5.77 5.39 -1.33
CA ASP A 56 6.57 4.38 -0.65
C ASP A 56 5.91 2.99 -0.73
N LEU A 57 6.45 2.02 0.02
CA LEU A 57 5.92 0.67 0.04
C LEU A 57 4.50 0.61 0.59
N ASP A 58 4.19 1.36 1.64
CA ASP A 58 2.88 1.33 2.30
C ASP A 58 1.78 1.83 1.35
N GLY A 59 1.97 3.00 0.77
CA GLY A 59 1.06 3.55 -0.23
C GLY A 59 0.89 2.63 -1.46
N ILE A 60 1.96 1.95 -1.90
CA ILE A 60 1.90 1.00 -3.03
C ILE A 60 1.09 -0.25 -2.69
N VAL A 61 1.29 -0.85 -1.52
CA VAL A 61 0.56 -2.04 -1.09
C VAL A 61 -0.91 -1.70 -0.81
N SER A 62 -1.17 -0.56 -0.18
CA SER A 62 -2.51 0.01 -0.03
C SER A 62 -3.23 0.12 -1.39
N ALA A 63 -2.57 0.68 -2.40
CA ALA A 63 -3.12 0.79 -3.74
C ALA A 63 -3.29 -0.56 -4.45
N ALA A 64 -2.40 -1.53 -4.22
CA ALA A 64 -2.54 -2.88 -4.78
C ALA A 64 -3.82 -3.56 -4.29
N ILE A 65 -4.11 -3.47 -2.98
CA ILE A 65 -5.31 -4.05 -2.39
C ILE A 65 -6.56 -3.31 -2.89
N CYS A 66 -6.58 -1.97 -2.88
CA CYS A 66 -7.71 -1.20 -3.42
C CYS A 66 -7.96 -1.50 -4.92
N SER A 67 -6.89 -1.60 -5.71
CA SER A 67 -6.97 -1.94 -7.13
C SER A 67 -7.55 -3.33 -7.34
N TYR A 68 -7.16 -4.31 -6.52
CA TYR A 68 -7.75 -5.66 -6.54
C TYR A 68 -9.25 -5.63 -6.25
N VAL A 69 -9.66 -4.92 -5.19
CA VAL A 69 -11.03 -4.91 -4.69
C VAL A 69 -12.00 -4.22 -5.65
N PHE A 70 -11.59 -3.11 -6.27
CA PHE A 70 -12.46 -2.29 -7.10
C PHE A 70 -12.20 -2.41 -8.61
N GLY A 71 -11.13 -3.09 -9.03
CA GLY A 71 -10.74 -3.18 -10.44
C GLY A 71 -10.25 -1.86 -11.02
N ILE A 72 -9.62 -1.01 -10.21
CA ILE A 72 -9.15 0.33 -10.61
C ILE A 72 -7.72 0.22 -11.12
N ASP A 73 -7.48 0.68 -12.36
CA ASP A 73 -6.14 0.71 -12.97
C ASP A 73 -5.51 2.13 -12.99
N ARG A 74 -6.23 3.16 -12.55
CA ARG A 74 -5.71 4.53 -12.52
C ARG A 74 -5.11 4.83 -11.15
N ILE A 75 -3.78 4.78 -11.06
CA ILE A 75 -3.03 5.13 -9.85
C ILE A 75 -2.35 6.50 -10.01
N LYS A 76 -2.46 7.33 -8.97
CA LYS A 76 -1.79 8.63 -8.86
C LYS A 76 -1.02 8.67 -7.54
N PHE A 77 0.27 8.96 -7.63
CA PHE A 77 1.11 9.17 -6.46
C PHE A 77 1.11 10.64 -6.07
N ALA A 78 1.08 10.91 -4.77
CA ALA A 78 1.12 12.24 -4.19
C ALA A 78 1.87 12.20 -2.85
N GLY A 79 2.39 13.35 -2.41
CA GLY A 79 2.90 13.53 -1.05
C GLY A 79 1.90 14.26 -0.15
N PRO A 80 2.12 14.29 1.17
CA PRO A 80 1.24 14.99 2.12
C PRO A 80 1.04 16.48 1.76
N ASN A 81 2.10 17.13 1.29
CA ASN A 81 2.05 18.54 0.87
C ASN A 81 1.17 18.76 -0.37
N ASP A 82 1.14 17.83 -1.32
CA ASP A 82 0.29 17.95 -2.51
C ASP A 82 -1.20 17.94 -2.11
N ILE A 83 -1.53 17.22 -1.03
CA ILE A 83 -2.88 17.17 -0.47
C ILE A 83 -3.17 18.44 0.33
N ALA A 84 -2.29 18.81 1.26
CA ALA A 84 -2.47 19.97 2.12
C ALA A 84 -2.60 21.28 1.34
N ASN A 85 -1.89 21.40 0.21
CA ASN A 85 -1.94 22.57 -0.67
C ASN A 85 -3.07 22.50 -1.71
N ALA A 86 -3.81 21.39 -1.79
CA ALA A 86 -4.78 21.11 -2.86
C ALA A 86 -4.16 21.23 -4.28
N ASP A 87 -2.90 20.82 -4.45
CA ASP A 87 -2.19 20.82 -5.73
C ASP A 87 -2.76 19.81 -6.72
N ILE A 88 -3.56 18.86 -6.21
CA ILE A 88 -4.24 17.84 -7.00
C ILE A 88 -5.75 17.90 -6.79
N THR A 89 -6.50 17.78 -7.89
CA THR A 89 -7.95 17.61 -7.84
C THR A 89 -8.27 16.19 -7.34
N ILE A 90 -9.08 16.13 -6.29
CA ILE A 90 -9.64 14.91 -5.68
C ILE A 90 -11.15 15.10 -5.60
N THR A 91 -11.89 14.04 -5.83
CA THR A 91 -13.36 14.01 -5.90
C THR A 91 -13.92 12.81 -5.15
N SER A 92 -15.24 12.76 -4.98
CA SER A 92 -15.94 11.58 -4.46
C SER A 92 -15.70 10.26 -5.24
N ASN A 93 -15.10 10.31 -6.44
CA ASN A 93 -14.76 9.12 -7.22
C ASN A 93 -13.35 8.59 -6.93
N ASP A 94 -12.58 9.25 -6.06
CA ASP A 94 -11.20 8.88 -5.76
C ASP A 94 -11.07 8.18 -4.40
N ILE A 95 -10.23 7.15 -4.34
CA ILE A 95 -9.81 6.52 -3.09
C ILE A 95 -8.48 7.14 -2.69
N VAL A 96 -8.36 7.61 -1.45
CA VAL A 96 -7.14 8.19 -0.90
C VAL A 96 -6.59 7.25 0.16
N CYS A 97 -5.35 6.80 -0.02
CA CYS A 97 -4.65 5.96 0.95
C CYS A 97 -3.37 6.67 1.41
N ASP A 98 -3.03 6.47 2.69
CA ASP A 98 -1.71 6.79 3.24
C ASP A 98 -1.34 8.29 3.11
N LEU A 99 -2.34 9.14 3.19
CA LEU A 99 -2.24 10.58 2.92
C LEU A 99 -3.21 11.33 3.83
N PRO A 100 -2.94 12.62 4.14
CA PRO A 100 -3.87 13.46 4.88
C PRO A 100 -5.24 13.50 4.22
N TYR A 101 -6.31 13.68 5.01
CA TYR A 101 -7.66 13.75 4.47
C TYR A 101 -7.86 15.01 3.60
N PRO A 102 -8.24 14.90 2.32
CA PRO A 102 -8.34 16.03 1.39
C PRO A 102 -9.65 16.83 1.50
N LEU A 103 -10.47 16.62 2.54
CA LEU A 103 -11.83 17.17 2.71
C LEU A 103 -12.89 16.60 1.76
N GLU A 104 -12.50 16.01 0.63
CA GLU A 104 -13.37 15.30 -0.29
C GLU A 104 -12.67 14.08 -0.90
N CYS A 105 -13.23 12.89 -0.69
CA CYS A 105 -12.85 11.68 -1.41
C CYS A 105 -13.98 10.64 -1.28
N GLY A 106 -13.91 9.60 -2.10
CA GLY A 106 -14.85 8.47 -2.06
C GLY A 106 -14.59 7.49 -0.92
N LEU A 107 -13.32 7.19 -0.66
CA LEU A 107 -12.85 6.44 0.50
C LEU A 107 -11.52 7.02 0.97
N TRP A 108 -11.30 7.06 2.28
CA TRP A 108 -10.04 7.48 2.91
C TRP A 108 -9.52 6.38 3.83
N PHE A 109 -8.26 6.00 3.63
CA PHE A 109 -7.53 5.07 4.49
C PHE A 109 -6.25 5.72 4.96
N ASP A 110 -6.00 5.69 6.27
CA ASP A 110 -4.80 6.25 6.85
C ASP A 110 -4.56 5.68 8.26
N HIS A 111 -3.33 5.82 8.75
CA HIS A 111 -2.89 5.35 10.05
C HIS A 111 -2.04 6.38 10.83
N HIS A 112 -1.68 7.51 10.20
CA HIS A 112 -0.84 8.52 10.82
C HIS A 112 -1.56 9.31 11.92
N GLU A 113 -1.04 9.27 13.15
CA GLU A 113 -1.59 10.03 14.28
C GLU A 113 -1.69 11.54 13.98
N GLY A 114 -0.68 12.11 13.32
CA GLY A 114 -0.66 13.53 12.96
C GLY A 114 -1.81 13.95 12.03
N ASN A 115 -2.21 13.09 11.09
CA ASN A 115 -3.34 13.35 10.20
C ASN A 115 -4.68 13.28 10.96
N LEU A 116 -4.79 12.38 11.96
CA LEU A 116 -5.95 12.35 12.85
C LEU A 116 -6.02 13.61 13.74
N GLU A 117 -4.88 14.10 14.22
CA GLU A 117 -4.82 15.37 14.96
C GLU A 117 -5.28 16.55 14.09
N GLU A 118 -4.89 16.60 12.82
CA GLU A 118 -5.34 17.63 11.87
C GLU A 118 -6.87 17.65 11.72
N LEU A 119 -7.51 16.47 11.63
CA LEU A 119 -8.97 16.36 11.60
C LEU A 119 -9.62 16.92 12.87
N ARG A 120 -9.04 16.60 14.04
CA ARG A 120 -9.52 17.14 15.33
C ARG A 120 -9.44 18.66 15.37
N TYR A 121 -8.35 19.27 14.91
CA TYR A 121 -8.23 20.72 14.82
C TYR A 121 -9.28 21.36 13.89
N ARG A 122 -9.74 20.62 12.88
CA ARG A 122 -10.77 21.06 11.93
C ARG A 122 -12.20 20.72 12.36
N ASN A 123 -12.38 20.09 13.53
CA ASN A 123 -13.67 19.56 14.01
C ASN A 123 -14.33 18.57 13.04
N ILE A 124 -13.53 17.70 12.43
CA ILE A 124 -14.00 16.61 11.56
C ILE A 124 -13.82 15.29 12.32
N ASP A 125 -14.89 14.49 12.45
CA ASP A 125 -14.82 13.15 13.02
C ASP A 125 -14.39 12.15 11.92
N ALA A 126 -13.24 11.50 12.13
CA ALA A 126 -12.74 10.47 11.22
C ALA A 126 -13.74 9.32 10.99
N ASN A 127 -14.63 9.03 11.95
CA ASN A 127 -15.64 7.98 11.81
C ASN A 127 -16.77 8.36 10.83
N GLU A 128 -16.91 9.63 10.50
CA GLU A 128 -17.87 10.12 9.50
C GLU A 128 -17.31 10.09 8.08
N ILE A 129 -15.99 9.89 7.92
CA ILE A 129 -15.32 9.80 6.63
C ILE A 129 -15.45 8.36 6.11
N PRO A 130 -15.98 8.15 4.88
CA PRO A 130 -16.02 6.82 4.28
C PRO A 130 -14.61 6.22 4.16
N GLY A 131 -14.47 4.94 4.52
CA GLY A 131 -13.17 4.27 4.61
C GLY A 131 -12.84 3.94 6.07
N LYS A 132 -11.57 4.01 6.43
CA LYS A 132 -11.12 3.69 7.79
C LYS A 132 -9.82 4.39 8.14
N PHE A 133 -9.83 5.07 9.29
CA PHE A 133 -8.62 5.40 10.03
C PHE A 133 -8.41 4.38 11.17
N ASP A 134 -7.19 3.91 11.38
CA ASP A 134 -6.82 3.13 12.55
C ASP A 134 -5.31 3.22 12.83
N LEU A 135 -4.91 3.25 14.11
CA LEU A 135 -3.50 3.30 14.52
C LEU A 135 -2.86 1.91 14.38
N LYS A 136 -2.65 1.50 13.13
CA LYS A 136 -2.01 0.24 12.75
C LYS A 136 -0.56 0.49 12.31
N PRO A 137 0.28 -0.56 12.26
CA PRO A 137 1.68 -0.43 11.84
C PRO A 137 1.88 0.08 10.41
N SER A 138 0.84 0.02 9.56
CA SER A 138 0.82 0.58 8.19
C SER A 138 -0.62 0.91 7.76
N CYS A 139 -0.78 1.83 6.81
CA CYS A 139 -2.03 2.06 6.08
C CYS A 139 -2.47 0.79 5.32
N ALA A 140 -1.53 0.02 4.76
CA ALA A 140 -1.80 -1.24 4.07
C ALA A 140 -2.53 -2.23 4.98
N ARG A 141 -2.17 -2.28 6.27
CA ARG A 141 -2.89 -3.07 7.27
C ARG A 141 -4.30 -2.56 7.51
N VAL A 142 -4.50 -1.24 7.59
CA VAL A 142 -5.84 -0.64 7.70
C VAL A 142 -6.72 -1.04 6.51
N VAL A 143 -6.19 -0.91 5.29
CA VAL A 143 -6.87 -1.28 4.05
C VAL A 143 -7.20 -2.78 4.02
N TYR A 144 -6.22 -3.62 4.36
CA TYR A 144 -6.37 -5.07 4.38
C TYR A 144 -7.43 -5.54 5.39
N ASP A 145 -7.36 -5.05 6.62
CA ASP A 145 -8.31 -5.38 7.70
C ASP A 145 -9.72 -4.89 7.37
N TYR A 146 -9.85 -3.70 6.77
CA TYR A 146 -11.15 -3.18 6.34
C TYR A 146 -11.83 -4.07 5.30
N PHE A 147 -11.09 -4.54 4.29
CA PHE A 147 -11.68 -5.33 3.19
C PHE A 147 -11.85 -6.81 3.51
N ARG A 148 -10.96 -7.42 4.29
CA ARG A 148 -11.07 -8.85 4.66
C ARG A 148 -12.34 -9.16 5.48
N GLU A 149 -12.85 -8.18 6.23
CA GLU A 149 -14.11 -8.29 6.98
C GLU A 149 -15.34 -8.31 6.05
N GLN A 150 -15.20 -7.80 4.83
CA GLN A 150 -16.30 -7.63 3.88
C GLN A 150 -16.30 -8.69 2.77
N GLN A 151 -15.13 -9.15 2.35
CA GLN A 151 -14.97 -10.14 1.29
C GLN A 151 -13.65 -10.91 1.40
N PRO A 152 -13.55 -12.12 0.83
CA PRO A 152 -12.29 -12.84 0.78
C PRO A 152 -11.26 -12.07 -0.07
N LEU A 153 -10.03 -11.98 0.45
CA LEU A 153 -8.86 -11.49 -0.26
C LEU A 153 -7.90 -12.65 -0.57
N PRO A 154 -7.05 -12.55 -1.61
CA PRO A 154 -5.99 -13.51 -1.84
C PRO A 154 -5.11 -13.71 -0.60
N GLU A 155 -4.83 -14.96 -0.26
CA GLU A 155 -4.09 -15.33 0.96
C GLU A 155 -2.69 -14.70 1.00
N TYR A 156 -2.04 -14.52 -0.17
CA TYR A 156 -0.71 -13.94 -0.26
C TYR A 156 -0.65 -12.45 0.14
N PHE A 157 -1.78 -11.74 0.22
CA PHE A 157 -1.77 -10.37 0.73
C PHE A 157 -1.44 -10.30 2.22
N GLU A 158 -1.78 -11.31 3.03
CA GLU A 158 -1.46 -11.29 4.46
C GLU A 158 0.06 -11.23 4.68
N GLU A 159 0.84 -12.01 3.93
CA GLU A 159 2.29 -11.98 4.02
C GLU A 159 2.87 -10.65 3.53
N LEU A 160 2.35 -10.12 2.42
CA LEU A 160 2.75 -8.82 1.89
C LEU A 160 2.53 -7.71 2.92
N VAL A 161 1.33 -7.62 3.49
CA VAL A 161 0.96 -6.61 4.48
C VAL A 161 1.78 -6.77 5.76
N ARG A 162 2.03 -8.01 6.23
CA ARG A 162 2.86 -8.25 7.42
C ARG A 162 4.30 -7.74 7.22
N GLU A 163 4.87 -7.90 6.03
CA GLU A 163 6.21 -7.35 5.76
C GLU A 163 6.20 -5.83 5.60
N THR A 164 5.13 -5.25 5.03
CA THR A 164 4.92 -3.80 4.99
C THR A 164 4.82 -3.21 6.38
N ASP A 165 4.07 -3.85 7.29
CA ASP A 165 3.95 -3.45 8.70
C ASP A 165 5.31 -3.27 9.35
N ILE A 166 6.21 -4.24 9.18
CA ILE A 166 7.56 -4.22 9.77
C ILE A 166 8.40 -3.07 9.20
N ILE A 167 8.33 -2.85 7.88
CA ILE A 167 9.12 -1.81 7.21
C ILE A 167 8.64 -0.42 7.61
N ASP A 168 7.33 -0.20 7.62
CA ASP A 168 6.74 1.12 7.84
C ASP A 168 6.84 1.56 9.31
N SER A 169 6.49 0.66 10.25
CA SER A 169 6.62 0.90 11.69
C SER A 169 8.05 0.82 12.23
N PHE A 170 9.01 0.38 11.40
CA PHE A 170 10.38 0.11 11.78
C PHE A 170 10.53 -0.89 12.95
N GLU A 171 9.61 -1.86 13.07
CA GLU A 171 9.54 -2.86 14.15
C GLU A 171 10.54 -4.02 13.96
N TYR A 172 11.85 -3.73 13.92
CA TYR A 172 12.90 -4.74 13.89
C TYR A 172 13.38 -5.15 15.28
N VAL A 173 13.53 -6.46 15.53
CA VAL A 173 13.91 -6.97 16.86
C VAL A 173 15.42 -6.89 17.15
N SER A 174 16.23 -6.74 16.11
CA SER A 174 17.69 -6.62 16.23
C SER A 174 18.29 -5.96 14.97
N LEU A 175 19.57 -5.57 15.08
CA LEU A 175 20.33 -5.09 13.91
C LEU A 175 20.42 -6.16 12.81
N ASP A 176 20.61 -7.43 13.17
CA ASP A 176 20.66 -8.53 12.20
C ASP A 176 19.31 -8.71 11.48
N ASP A 177 18.20 -8.55 12.20
CA ASP A 177 16.85 -8.59 11.63
C ASP A 177 16.58 -7.40 10.71
N TRP A 178 17.01 -6.20 11.11
CA TRP A 178 16.96 -5.01 10.26
C TRP A 178 17.85 -5.12 9.01
N GLN A 179 19.01 -5.77 9.09
CA GLN A 179 19.91 -5.96 7.95
C GLN A 179 19.54 -7.15 7.06
N LYS A 180 18.76 -8.10 7.57
CA LYS A 180 18.36 -9.29 6.82
C LYS A 180 17.57 -8.89 5.58
N GLU A 181 18.01 -9.38 4.43
CA GLU A 181 17.28 -9.24 3.17
C GLU A 181 15.98 -10.05 3.22
N THR A 182 14.85 -9.38 2.92
CA THR A 182 13.54 -10.02 2.76
C THR A 182 12.94 -9.60 1.41
N PRO A 183 11.98 -10.36 0.84
CA PRO A 183 11.32 -9.98 -0.39
C PRO A 183 10.77 -8.55 -0.37
N ALA A 184 10.18 -8.12 0.75
CA ALA A 184 9.65 -6.76 0.87
C ALA A 184 10.75 -5.70 0.93
N LYS A 185 11.86 -5.96 1.62
CA LYS A 185 13.02 -5.04 1.61
C LYS A 185 13.66 -4.91 0.23
N ILE A 186 13.66 -5.98 -0.57
CA ILE A 186 14.11 -5.91 -1.97
C ILE A 186 13.22 -4.95 -2.76
N ILE A 187 11.89 -5.13 -2.67
CA ILE A 187 10.92 -4.25 -3.33
C ILE A 187 11.07 -2.80 -2.86
N ASP A 188 11.07 -2.59 -1.55
CA ASP A 188 11.24 -1.29 -0.90
C ASP A 188 12.54 -0.58 -1.35
N SER A 189 13.64 -1.33 -1.47
CA SER A 189 14.91 -0.81 -2.00
C SER A 189 14.80 -0.35 -3.46
N THR A 190 14.06 -1.08 -4.30
CA THR A 190 13.87 -0.70 -5.71
C THR A 190 13.00 0.56 -5.92
N ILE A 191 12.24 0.98 -4.90
CA ILE A 191 11.47 2.24 -4.86
C ILE A 191 12.40 3.43 -4.56
N ARG A 192 13.49 3.21 -3.82
CA ARG A 192 14.39 4.23 -3.28
C ARG A 192 15.50 4.74 -4.21
N LEU A 193 15.60 4.25 -5.45
CA LEU A 193 16.65 4.68 -6.38
C LEU A 193 16.73 6.21 -6.51
N GLN A 194 17.92 6.76 -6.31
CA GLN A 194 18.14 8.22 -6.25
C GLN A 194 18.45 8.84 -7.62
N THR A 195 19.02 8.07 -8.54
CA THR A 195 19.47 8.55 -9.86
C THR A 195 18.40 8.44 -10.95
N GLU A 196 17.20 7.95 -10.63
CA GLU A 196 16.14 7.71 -11.61
C GLU A 196 15.38 8.99 -11.99
N GLN A 197 15.01 9.10 -13.28
CA GLN A 197 14.16 10.18 -13.76
C GLN A 197 12.73 10.03 -13.21
N TYR A 198 12.12 11.13 -12.76
CA TYR A 198 10.79 11.14 -12.15
C TYR A 198 9.72 10.33 -12.94
N LYS A 199 9.64 10.52 -14.26
CA LYS A 199 8.67 9.80 -15.09
C LYS A 199 8.91 8.29 -15.12
N GLN A 200 10.16 7.85 -15.14
CA GLN A 200 10.53 6.43 -15.11
C GLN A 200 10.14 5.83 -13.76
N LYS A 201 10.48 6.52 -12.66
CA LYS A 201 10.08 6.13 -11.31
C LYS A 201 8.57 5.97 -11.20
N MET A 202 7.79 6.98 -11.60
CA MET A 202 6.33 6.91 -11.53
C MET A 202 5.73 5.76 -12.35
N ASN A 203 6.28 5.47 -13.54
CA ASN A 203 5.83 4.32 -14.32
C ASN A 203 6.17 2.99 -13.64
N TYR A 204 7.37 2.90 -13.05
CA TYR A 204 7.81 1.74 -12.31
C TYR A 204 6.92 1.47 -11.09
N LEU A 205 6.63 2.50 -10.26
CA LEU A 205 5.76 2.34 -9.09
C LEU A 205 4.35 1.88 -9.48
N LYS A 206 3.78 2.40 -10.58
CA LYS A 206 2.48 1.92 -11.09
C LYS A 206 2.54 0.46 -11.50
N LYS A 207 3.61 0.03 -12.18
CA LYS A 207 3.80 -1.38 -12.54
C LYS A 207 3.90 -2.25 -11.28
N LEU A 208 4.60 -1.77 -10.26
CA LEU A 208 4.78 -2.47 -9.01
C LEU A 208 3.45 -2.70 -8.26
N VAL A 209 2.56 -1.70 -8.24
CA VAL A 209 1.18 -1.84 -7.73
C VAL A 209 0.49 -3.05 -8.37
N PHE A 210 0.54 -3.18 -9.71
CA PHE A 210 -0.12 -4.29 -10.40
C PHE A 210 0.59 -5.63 -10.21
N LEU A 211 1.93 -5.64 -10.14
CA LEU A 211 2.67 -6.87 -9.87
C LEU A 211 2.30 -7.45 -8.51
N LEU A 212 2.25 -6.60 -7.47
CA LEU A 212 1.88 -6.98 -6.11
C LEU A 212 0.38 -7.28 -5.98
N ARG A 213 -0.47 -6.62 -6.77
CA ARG A 213 -1.91 -6.91 -6.86
C ARG A 213 -2.20 -8.31 -7.40
N ASP A 214 -1.40 -8.77 -8.37
CA ASP A 214 -1.71 -9.95 -9.16
C ASP A 214 -0.90 -11.19 -8.73
N ASN A 215 0.19 -11.02 -7.97
CA ASN A 215 1.13 -12.10 -7.65
C ASN A 215 1.66 -12.03 -6.20
N PRO A 216 1.97 -13.20 -5.59
CA PRO A 216 2.73 -13.25 -4.34
C PRO A 216 4.08 -12.57 -4.48
N ILE A 217 4.54 -11.89 -3.42
CA ILE A 217 5.78 -11.11 -3.43
C ILE A 217 7.02 -11.93 -3.84
N GLN A 218 7.07 -13.22 -3.49
CA GLN A 218 8.17 -14.12 -3.84
C GLN A 218 8.30 -14.31 -5.36
N GLN A 219 7.20 -14.20 -6.11
CA GLN A 219 7.23 -14.26 -7.57
C GLN A 219 7.60 -12.91 -8.16
N VAL A 220 7.12 -11.81 -7.56
CA VAL A 220 7.43 -10.45 -8.03
C VAL A 220 8.94 -10.19 -8.00
N ILE A 221 9.61 -10.57 -6.92
CA ILE A 221 11.06 -10.39 -6.79
C ILE A 221 11.86 -11.20 -7.80
N GLN A 222 11.30 -12.25 -8.41
CA GLN A 222 12.01 -13.07 -9.41
C GLN A 222 12.09 -12.40 -10.78
N SER A 223 11.37 -11.31 -11.01
CA SER A 223 11.40 -10.62 -12.30
C SER A 223 12.74 -9.93 -12.57
N ASP A 224 13.20 -10.02 -13.82
CA ASP A 224 14.49 -9.45 -14.25
C ASP A 224 14.58 -7.95 -13.93
N GLU A 225 13.51 -7.19 -14.17
CA GLU A 225 13.48 -5.75 -13.88
C GLU A 225 13.66 -5.44 -12.37
N ILE A 226 13.04 -6.22 -11.49
CA ILE A 226 13.21 -6.02 -10.04
C ILE A 226 14.63 -6.38 -9.62
N GLN A 227 15.17 -7.49 -10.12
CA GLN A 227 16.53 -7.90 -9.82
C GLN A 227 17.56 -6.88 -10.33
N GLU A 228 17.42 -6.40 -11.56
CA GLU A 228 18.28 -5.36 -12.12
C GLU A 228 18.23 -4.08 -11.30
N ARG A 229 17.03 -3.59 -10.97
CA ARG A 229 16.85 -2.40 -10.12
C ARG A 229 17.44 -2.58 -8.73
N TYR A 230 17.30 -3.77 -8.15
CA TYR A 230 17.88 -4.08 -6.85
C TYR A 230 19.41 -4.07 -6.90
N GLN A 231 20.03 -4.61 -7.96
CA GLN A 231 21.49 -4.52 -8.14
C GLN A 231 21.96 -3.07 -8.28
N TYR A 232 21.21 -2.21 -8.98
CA TYR A 232 21.52 -0.77 -9.02
C TYR A 232 21.40 -0.10 -7.65
N TYR A 233 20.37 -0.44 -6.87
CA TYR A 233 20.22 0.06 -5.50
C TYR A 233 21.44 -0.32 -4.64
N LEU A 234 21.89 -1.58 -4.70
CA LEU A 234 23.05 -2.04 -3.93
C LEU A 234 24.34 -1.27 -4.30
N GLN A 235 24.49 -0.87 -5.57
CA GLN A 235 25.61 -0.03 -5.99
C GLN A 235 25.49 1.41 -5.45
N GLU A 236 24.30 2.00 -5.46
CA GLU A 236 24.06 3.32 -4.85
C GLU A 236 24.32 3.28 -3.34
N GLU A 237 23.82 2.25 -2.65
CA GLU A 237 24.00 2.05 -1.22
C GLU A 237 25.49 1.90 -0.85
N GLN A 238 26.26 1.13 -1.62
CA GLN A 238 27.71 1.02 -1.41
C GLN A 238 28.43 2.37 -1.50
N ASN A 239 28.04 3.22 -2.46
CA ASN A 239 28.60 4.55 -2.60
C ASN A 239 28.23 5.45 -1.40
N ILE A 240 26.97 5.40 -0.96
CA ILE A 240 26.47 6.12 0.22
C ILE A 240 27.24 5.69 1.47
N LEU A 241 27.39 4.38 1.70
CA LEU A 241 28.15 3.84 2.83
C LEU A 241 29.61 4.28 2.81
N GLN A 242 30.23 4.37 1.63
CA GLN A 242 31.58 4.89 1.51
C GLN A 242 31.66 6.38 1.90
N ILE A 243 30.72 7.20 1.44
CA ILE A 243 30.64 8.62 1.81
C ILE A 243 30.46 8.76 3.32
N LEU A 244 29.52 8.01 3.92
CA LEU A 244 29.27 8.04 5.37
C LEU A 244 30.52 7.64 6.16
N ARG A 245 31.23 6.58 5.77
CA ARG A 245 32.47 6.14 6.44
C ARG A 245 33.59 7.17 6.36
N GLN A 246 33.73 7.86 5.23
CA GLN A 246 34.78 8.86 5.03
C GLN A 246 34.52 10.18 5.77
N ASN A 247 33.25 10.46 6.09
CA ASN A 247 32.81 11.73 6.64
C ASN A 247 32.15 11.62 8.01
N SER A 248 32.22 10.45 8.67
CA SER A 248 31.72 10.23 10.01
C SER A 248 32.82 10.34 11.05
N SER A 249 32.49 10.93 12.20
CA SER A 249 33.37 10.99 13.37
C SER A 249 32.55 11.10 14.65
N PHE A 250 33.17 10.81 15.80
CA PHE A 250 32.57 11.08 17.11
C PHE A 250 33.12 12.41 17.68
N LEU A 251 32.30 13.09 18.48
CA LEU A 251 32.78 14.24 19.25
C LEU A 251 33.84 13.80 20.25
N LYS A 252 34.94 14.55 20.35
CA LYS A 252 36.01 14.25 21.31
C LYS A 252 35.53 14.33 22.77
N GLN A 253 34.51 15.13 23.02
CA GLN A 253 33.89 15.34 24.33
C GLN A 253 32.83 14.26 24.65
N ASP A 254 32.41 13.48 23.66
CA ASP A 254 31.45 12.40 23.82
C ASP A 254 32.20 11.09 24.08
N GLU A 255 32.55 10.86 25.34
CA GLU A 255 33.30 9.67 25.78
C GLU A 255 32.53 8.37 25.50
N ASN A 256 31.20 8.44 25.46
CA ASN A 256 30.32 7.29 25.23
C ASN A 256 30.02 7.02 23.75
N GLN A 257 30.42 7.92 22.84
CA GLN A 257 30.18 7.80 21.39
C GLN A 257 28.69 7.65 21.04
N GLU A 258 27.83 8.37 21.75
CA GLU A 258 26.38 8.39 21.55
C GLU A 258 25.97 9.23 20.32
N MET A 259 26.82 10.18 19.91
CA MET A 259 26.57 11.09 18.79
C MET A 259 27.58 10.92 17.66
N ILE A 260 27.07 10.53 16.49
CA ILE A 260 27.83 10.51 15.23
C ILE A 260 27.70 11.87 14.54
N ILE A 261 28.85 12.48 14.22
CA ILE A 261 28.93 13.68 13.38
C ILE A 261 29.15 13.23 11.93
N LEU A 262 28.30 13.70 11.03
CA LEU A 262 28.52 13.61 9.58
C LEU A 262 28.97 14.98 9.06
N ASP A 263 30.26 15.11 8.70
CA ASP A 263 30.84 16.35 8.17
C ASP A 263 30.87 16.36 6.65
N PHE A 264 29.91 17.04 6.04
CA PHE A 264 29.84 17.23 4.59
C PHE A 264 30.31 18.61 4.12
N SER A 265 30.98 19.39 4.98
CA SER A 265 31.41 20.76 4.67
C SER A 265 32.44 20.83 3.54
N GLY A 266 33.17 19.72 3.29
CA GLY A 266 34.11 19.59 2.18
C GLY A 266 33.47 19.43 0.79
N PHE A 267 32.17 19.19 0.72
CA PHE A 267 31.48 19.01 -0.56
C PHE A 267 30.95 20.35 -1.10
N SER A 268 31.16 20.60 -2.40
CA SER A 268 30.61 21.78 -3.09
C SER A 268 29.08 21.77 -3.19
N ARG A 269 28.47 20.59 -3.05
CA ARG A 269 27.02 20.36 -2.91
C ARG A 269 26.82 19.24 -1.90
N PRO A 270 25.79 19.29 -1.03
CA PRO A 270 25.51 18.19 -0.12
C PRO A 270 25.45 16.86 -0.88
N PRO A 271 26.18 15.82 -0.43
CA PRO A 271 26.07 14.51 -1.05
C PRO A 271 24.65 14.00 -0.87
N ARG A 272 24.16 13.22 -1.85
CA ARG A 272 22.92 12.49 -1.66
C ARG A 272 23.25 11.25 -0.82
N ILE A 273 22.63 11.16 0.34
CA ILE A 273 22.74 10.09 1.33
C ILE A 273 21.35 9.59 1.64
#